data_AF-A0A2J4JPT4-F1
#
_entry.id   AF-A0A2J4JPT4-F1
#
_cell.length_a   1.000
_cell.length_b   1.000
_cell.length_c   1.000
_cell.angle_alpha   90.00
_cell.angle_beta   90.00
_cell.angle_gamma   90.00
#
_symmetry.space_group_name_H-M   'P 1'
#
loop_
_entity.id
_entity.type
_entity.pdbx_description
1 polymer ?
#
loop_
_entity_poly.entity_id
_entity_poly.type
_entity_poly.pdbx_seq_one_letter_code
_entity_poly.pdbx_strand_id
1 'polypeptide(L)'
;MRDGKRCSGSIPYGYNRLPGDKQTLVVDPEAAEVVKRIFLLASEGKSPRAIAELLTEEKVLIPASHAERYHKEQSNGKKYSDPYLWGVSTVRKILDRQEYLGHTVLHKSVATNFKLHKRKETSAEEQYVFENTHEAIISQELWDSVQRTRKRAGRSSPWGSHYHRLSGYLYCADCGRRMTLQTHYSRKDGSIEYSFRCGGYASRVDSCTAHGISADSVETILLSTVQRISRLVMKDEKAFAEELQRLWLEKRREKPQQSETELKRMQKRYDELSGLVRGLYENLVSGLLPVRQYKQLMKQYDDEQAELEVK
;
A
#
# COMPACT_ATOMS: atom_id res chain seq x y z
N MET A 1 -21.86 14.63 -3.76
CA MET A 1 -21.53 13.43 -4.55
C MET A 1 -22.31 12.22 -4.01
N ARG A 2 -23.65 12.27 -3.98
CA ARG A 2 -24.47 11.21 -3.36
C ARG A 2 -24.81 10.07 -4.33
N ASP A 3 -24.85 10.35 -5.64
CA ASP A 3 -25.32 9.40 -6.65
C ASP A 3 -24.21 8.54 -7.30
N GLY A 4 -22.98 8.56 -6.79
CA GLY A 4 -21.85 7.82 -7.40
C GLY A 4 -21.44 8.27 -8.81
N LYS A 5 -22.02 9.36 -9.33
CA LYS A 5 -21.72 9.90 -10.66
C LYS A 5 -20.24 10.33 -10.77
N ARG A 6 -19.63 10.01 -11.91
CA ARG A 6 -18.23 10.35 -12.20
C ARG A 6 -18.04 11.85 -12.30
N CYS A 7 -17.08 12.34 -11.50
CA CYS A 7 -16.69 13.75 -11.47
C CYS A 7 -15.38 14.02 -12.26
N SER A 8 -14.76 12.99 -12.84
CA SER A 8 -13.47 13.09 -13.53
C SER A 8 -13.61 13.04 -15.05
N GLY A 9 -12.96 13.99 -15.73
CA GLY A 9 -12.87 14.03 -17.19
C GLY A 9 -12.02 12.91 -17.80
N SER A 10 -11.12 12.29 -17.03
CA SER A 10 -10.26 11.20 -17.53
C SER A 10 -10.93 9.84 -17.41
N ILE A 11 -10.92 9.07 -18.50
CA ILE A 11 -11.42 7.70 -18.59
C ILE A 11 -10.28 6.71 -18.31
N PRO A 12 -10.50 5.63 -17.52
CA PRO A 12 -9.51 4.56 -17.38
C PRO A 12 -9.33 3.80 -18.69
N TYR A 13 -8.09 3.47 -19.03
CA TYR A 13 -7.76 2.65 -20.20
C TYR A 13 -8.47 1.30 -20.14
N GLY A 14 -9.08 0.83 -21.22
CA GLY A 14 -9.93 -0.37 -21.24
C GLY A 14 -11.43 -0.06 -21.23
N TYR A 15 -11.82 1.19 -21.01
CA TYR A 15 -13.20 1.65 -21.11
C TYR A 15 -13.34 2.83 -22.06
N ASN A 16 -14.55 2.99 -22.59
CA ASN A 16 -15.03 4.09 -23.39
C ASN A 16 -16.20 4.80 -22.71
N ARG A 17 -16.52 6.01 -23.18
CA ARG A 17 -17.78 6.67 -22.83
C ARG A 17 -18.88 6.24 -23.78
N LEU A 18 -20.09 6.08 -23.26
CA LEU A 18 -21.27 5.96 -24.08
C LEU A 18 -21.48 7.28 -24.88
N PRO A 19 -21.68 7.23 -26.21
CA PRO A 19 -22.00 8.43 -26.98
C PRO A 19 -23.23 9.14 -26.40
N GLY A 20 -23.09 10.42 -26.05
CA GLY A 20 -24.16 11.23 -25.47
C GLY A 20 -24.26 11.20 -23.94
N ASP A 21 -23.64 10.24 -23.26
CA ASP A 21 -23.56 10.19 -21.80
C ASP A 21 -22.11 10.26 -21.29
N LYS A 22 -21.81 11.31 -20.51
CA LYS A 22 -20.48 11.55 -19.96
C LYS A 22 -20.18 10.69 -18.73
N GLN A 23 -21.20 10.06 -18.15
CA GLN A 23 -21.14 9.35 -16.87
C GLN A 23 -20.86 7.86 -17.04
N THR A 24 -21.57 7.20 -17.96
CA THR A 24 -21.51 5.74 -18.14
C THR A 24 -20.23 5.30 -18.86
N LEU A 25 -19.59 4.28 -18.30
CA LEU A 25 -18.44 3.59 -18.89
C LEU A 25 -18.89 2.30 -19.58
N VAL A 26 -18.40 2.08 -20.78
CA VAL A 26 -18.61 0.86 -21.56
C VAL A 26 -17.25 0.22 -21.83
N VAL A 27 -17.17 -1.11 -21.81
CA VAL A 27 -15.91 -1.82 -22.06
C VAL A 27 -15.43 -1.56 -23.49
N ASP A 28 -14.14 -1.23 -23.63
CA ASP A 28 -13.46 -1.24 -24.93
C ASP A 28 -12.84 -2.63 -25.14
N PRO A 29 -13.32 -3.44 -26.10
CA PRO A 29 -12.82 -4.80 -26.27
C PRO A 29 -11.31 -4.90 -26.50
N GLU A 30 -10.71 -4.01 -27.30
CA GLU A 30 -9.28 -4.07 -27.64
C GLU A 30 -8.43 -3.67 -26.43
N ALA A 31 -8.76 -2.52 -25.82
CA ALA A 31 -8.01 -2.03 -24.66
C ALA A 31 -8.25 -2.89 -23.40
N ALA A 32 -9.45 -3.45 -23.22
CA ALA A 32 -9.78 -4.31 -22.08
C ALA A 32 -8.99 -5.62 -22.10
N GLU A 33 -8.74 -6.21 -23.26
CA GLU A 33 -7.90 -7.42 -23.33
C GLU A 33 -6.45 -7.14 -22.93
N VAL A 34 -5.92 -5.97 -23.29
CA VAL A 34 -4.60 -5.54 -22.80
C VAL A 34 -4.60 -5.39 -21.27
N VAL A 35 -5.67 -4.82 -20.70
CA VAL A 35 -5.82 -4.72 -19.24
C VAL A 35 -5.87 -6.10 -18.59
N LYS A 36 -6.74 -7.01 -19.06
CA LYS A 36 -6.83 -8.38 -18.52
C LYS A 36 -5.47 -9.08 -18.57
N ARG A 37 -4.77 -8.96 -19.70
CA ARG A 37 -3.44 -9.52 -19.88
C ARG A 37 -2.42 -8.95 -18.89
N ILE A 38 -2.43 -7.65 -18.62
CA ILE A 38 -1.59 -7.02 -17.58
C ILE A 38 -1.85 -7.64 -16.20
N PHE A 39 -3.13 -7.86 -15.83
CA PHE A 39 -3.48 -8.49 -14.56
C PHE A 39 -3.05 -9.96 -14.49
N LEU A 40 -3.24 -10.72 -15.57
CA LEU A 40 -2.80 -12.12 -15.64
C LEU A 40 -1.29 -12.25 -15.49
N LEU A 41 -0.50 -11.48 -16.26
CA LEU A 41 0.96 -11.46 -16.16
C LEU A 41 1.44 -11.06 -14.76
N ALA A 42 0.75 -10.11 -14.11
CA ALA A 42 1.06 -9.73 -12.74
C ALA A 42 0.71 -10.84 -11.73
N SER A 43 -0.36 -11.60 -11.97
CA SER A 43 -0.75 -12.74 -11.13
C SER A 43 0.25 -13.90 -11.22
N GLU A 44 0.87 -14.09 -12.38
CA GLU A 44 2.00 -15.01 -12.62
C GLU A 44 3.30 -14.55 -11.92
N GLY A 45 3.32 -13.36 -11.34
CA GLY A 45 4.47 -12.83 -10.60
C GLY A 45 5.44 -11.99 -11.44
N LYS A 46 5.11 -11.65 -12.69
CA LYS A 46 5.95 -10.73 -13.48
C LYS A 46 5.94 -9.34 -12.86
N SER A 47 7.12 -8.72 -12.80
CA SER A 47 7.23 -7.36 -12.27
C SER A 47 6.59 -6.33 -13.21
N PRO A 48 6.10 -5.18 -12.70
CA PRO A 48 5.57 -4.12 -13.57
C PRO A 48 6.58 -3.64 -14.63
N ARG A 49 7.88 -3.81 -14.38
CA ARG A 49 8.93 -3.53 -15.37
C ARG A 49 8.94 -4.56 -16.48
N ALA A 50 8.97 -5.84 -16.13
CA ALA A 50 8.95 -6.93 -17.10
C ALA A 50 7.68 -6.91 -17.98
N ILE A 51 6.53 -6.57 -17.37
CA ILE A 51 5.28 -6.38 -18.11
C ILE A 51 5.39 -5.21 -19.10
N ALA A 52 5.98 -4.09 -18.69
CA ALA A 52 6.16 -2.93 -19.56
C ALA A 52 7.11 -3.22 -20.73
N GLU A 53 8.22 -3.93 -20.47
CA GLU A 53 9.17 -4.35 -21.51
C GLU A 53 8.50 -5.28 -22.52
N LEU A 54 7.76 -6.29 -22.04
CA LEU A 54 7.03 -7.24 -22.90
C LEU A 54 6.01 -6.53 -23.81
N LEU A 55 5.19 -5.64 -23.25
CA LEU A 55 4.20 -4.90 -24.04
C LEU A 55 4.84 -3.95 -25.06
N THR A 56 6.01 -3.42 -24.73
CA THR A 56 6.78 -2.56 -25.65
C THR A 56 7.37 -3.37 -26.81
N GLU A 57 7.95 -4.53 -26.52
CA GLU A 57 8.53 -5.45 -27.51
C GLU A 57 7.49 -5.94 -28.52
N GLU A 58 6.29 -6.26 -28.03
CA GLU A 58 5.16 -6.69 -28.86
C GLU A 58 4.43 -5.54 -29.56
N LYS A 59 4.91 -4.30 -29.40
CA LYS A 59 4.34 -3.10 -30.00
C LYS A 59 2.85 -2.91 -29.66
N VAL A 60 2.48 -3.14 -28.41
CA VAL A 60 1.15 -2.81 -27.90
C VAL A 60 1.04 -1.30 -27.70
N LEU A 61 -0.01 -0.68 -28.22
CA LEU A 61 -0.22 0.76 -28.08
C LEU A 61 -0.36 1.17 -26.60
N ILE A 62 0.34 2.23 -26.19
CA ILE A 62 0.16 2.80 -24.85
C ILE A 62 -1.22 3.48 -24.73
N PRO A 63 -1.75 3.65 -23.51
CA PRO A 63 -3.08 4.25 -23.32
C PRO A 63 -3.28 5.61 -23.99
N ALA A 64 -2.23 6.45 -24.04
CA ALA A 64 -2.30 7.76 -24.67
C ALA A 64 -2.40 7.67 -26.20
N SER A 65 -1.63 6.77 -26.83
CA SER A 65 -1.62 6.58 -28.28
C SER A 65 -2.86 5.84 -28.76
N HIS A 66 -3.34 4.87 -27.99
CA HIS A 66 -4.62 4.19 -28.24
C HIS A 66 -5.79 5.20 -28.24
N ALA A 67 -5.86 6.07 -27.22
CA ALA A 67 -6.89 7.11 -27.15
C ALA A 67 -6.78 8.10 -28.33
N GLU A 68 -5.58 8.52 -28.71
CA GLU A 68 -5.41 9.43 -29.86
C GLU A 68 -5.83 8.80 -31.20
N ARG A 69 -5.61 7.48 -31.37
CA ARG A 69 -5.93 6.76 -32.60
C ARG A 69 -7.41 6.44 -32.74
N TYR A 70 -8.04 5.94 -31.68
CA TYR A 70 -9.38 5.38 -31.74
C TYR A 70 -10.45 6.23 -31.02
N HIS A 71 -10.06 7.06 -30.04
CA HIS A 71 -10.99 7.79 -29.16
C HIS A 71 -10.53 9.23 -28.93
N LYS A 72 -10.44 10.03 -30.00
CA LYS A 72 -9.88 11.40 -29.96
C LYS A 72 -10.55 12.28 -28.90
N GLU A 73 -11.86 12.15 -28.70
CA GLU A 73 -12.61 12.88 -27.66
C GLU A 73 -12.24 12.50 -26.22
N GLN A 74 -11.57 11.36 -26.04
CA GLN A 74 -11.07 10.87 -24.75
C GLN A 74 -9.58 11.17 -24.53
N SER A 75 -8.88 11.64 -25.58
CA SER A 75 -7.47 11.98 -25.49
C SER A 75 -7.27 13.25 -24.67
N ASN A 76 -6.44 13.14 -23.63
CA ASN A 76 -6.08 14.27 -22.77
C ASN A 76 -4.90 15.09 -23.33
N GLY A 77 -4.55 14.94 -24.62
CA GLY A 77 -3.42 15.63 -25.25
C GLY A 77 -2.05 15.28 -24.63
N LYS A 78 -1.94 14.09 -24.03
CA LYS A 78 -0.76 13.68 -23.31
C LYS A 78 0.36 13.34 -24.29
N LYS A 79 1.43 14.13 -24.30
CA LYS A 79 2.59 13.92 -25.18
C LYS A 79 3.31 12.62 -24.83
N TYR A 80 3.72 11.90 -25.85
CA TYR A 80 4.58 10.72 -25.78
C TYR A 80 5.58 10.77 -26.94
N SER A 81 6.77 10.20 -26.74
CA SER A 81 7.81 10.16 -27.79
C SER A 81 7.65 8.94 -28.70
N ASP A 82 7.15 7.83 -28.15
CA ASP A 82 6.97 6.57 -28.86
C ASP A 82 5.58 6.01 -28.48
N PRO A 83 4.71 5.70 -29.47
CA PRO A 83 3.36 5.17 -29.22
C PRO A 83 3.32 3.76 -28.62
N TYR A 84 4.46 3.05 -28.54
CA TYR A 84 4.56 1.68 -28.02
C TYR A 84 5.38 1.57 -26.74
N LEU A 85 6.02 2.65 -26.28
CA LEU A 85 6.90 2.61 -25.12
C LEU A 85 6.12 2.61 -23.80
N TRP A 86 5.91 1.42 -23.21
CA TRP A 86 5.21 1.27 -21.94
C TRP A 86 6.08 1.71 -20.76
N GLY A 87 5.56 2.66 -19.99
CA GLY A 87 6.17 3.09 -18.73
C GLY A 87 5.78 2.19 -17.56
N VAL A 88 6.75 1.85 -16.70
CA VAL A 88 6.52 1.09 -15.44
C VAL A 88 5.44 1.76 -14.57
N SER A 89 5.41 3.09 -14.53
CA SER A 89 4.42 3.86 -13.77
C SER A 89 3.00 3.72 -14.35
N THR A 90 2.86 3.56 -15.67
CA THR A 90 1.57 3.31 -16.33
C THR A 90 1.03 1.94 -15.94
N VAL A 91 1.86 0.90 -16.01
CA VAL A 91 1.47 -0.46 -15.59
C VAL A 91 1.08 -0.49 -14.12
N ARG A 92 1.87 0.13 -13.22
CA ARG A 92 1.52 0.25 -11.79
C ARG A 92 0.14 0.91 -11.60
N LYS A 93 -0.09 2.05 -12.26
CA LYS A 93 -1.38 2.76 -12.19
C LYS A 93 -2.55 1.92 -12.67
N ILE A 94 -2.38 1.06 -13.67
CA ILE A 94 -3.44 0.14 -14.12
C ILE A 94 -3.71 -0.90 -13.03
N LEU A 95 -2.67 -1.52 -12.50
CA LEU A 95 -2.77 -2.52 -11.44
C LEU A 95 -3.30 -1.96 -10.11
N ASP A 96 -3.27 -0.64 -9.89
CA ASP A 96 -3.74 0.04 -8.67
C ASP A 96 -5.18 0.59 -8.77
N ARG A 97 -5.80 0.57 -9.95
CA ARG A 97 -7.16 1.11 -10.16
C ARG A 97 -8.26 0.08 -9.89
N GLN A 98 -9.06 0.33 -8.84
CA GLN A 98 -10.24 -0.47 -8.51
C GLN A 98 -11.36 -0.32 -9.55
N GLU A 99 -11.29 0.68 -10.44
CA GLU A 99 -12.26 0.84 -11.53
C GLU A 99 -12.33 -0.37 -12.47
N TYR A 100 -11.29 -1.20 -12.51
CA TYR A 100 -11.34 -2.45 -13.28
C TYR A 100 -12.28 -3.51 -12.70
N LEU A 101 -12.69 -3.36 -11.44
CA LEU A 101 -13.73 -4.16 -10.78
C LEU A 101 -15.15 -3.62 -11.01
N GLY A 102 -15.32 -2.60 -11.86
CA GLY A 102 -16.61 -1.97 -12.10
C GLY A 102 -16.99 -0.92 -11.04
N HIS A 103 -16.07 -0.53 -10.17
CA HIS A 103 -16.32 0.44 -9.11
C HIS A 103 -16.00 1.87 -9.54
N THR A 104 -16.75 2.86 -9.06
CA THR A 104 -16.39 4.27 -9.22
C THR A 104 -15.76 4.77 -7.93
N VAL A 105 -14.49 5.15 -8.00
CA VAL A 105 -13.75 5.71 -6.87
C VAL A 105 -13.61 7.22 -7.03
N LEU A 106 -14.25 7.97 -6.14
CA LEU A 106 -14.17 9.42 -6.08
C LEU A 106 -13.24 9.88 -4.95
N HIS A 107 -12.92 11.17 -4.94
CA HIS A 107 -12.10 11.79 -3.90
C HIS A 107 -10.70 11.15 -3.77
N LYS A 108 -10.05 10.78 -4.89
CA LYS A 108 -8.68 10.22 -4.91
C LYS A 108 -7.57 11.22 -4.59
N SER A 109 -7.85 12.52 -4.72
CA SER A 109 -6.90 13.57 -4.38
C SER A 109 -7.59 14.84 -3.95
N VAL A 110 -7.07 15.46 -2.90
CA VAL A 110 -7.55 16.71 -2.31
C VAL A 110 -6.53 17.81 -2.54
N ALA A 111 -7.00 19.01 -2.87
CA ALA A 111 -6.14 20.17 -2.90
C ALA A 111 -5.76 20.54 -1.46
N THR A 112 -4.47 20.50 -1.12
CA THR A 112 -3.99 20.87 0.22
C THR A 112 -3.97 22.38 0.41
N ASN A 113 -3.86 23.13 -0.70
CA ASN A 113 -3.89 24.58 -0.69
C ASN A 113 -4.47 25.10 -2.00
N PHE A 114 -5.54 25.88 -1.90
CA PHE A 114 -6.25 26.44 -3.05
C PHE A 114 -5.36 27.34 -3.94
N LYS A 115 -4.41 28.08 -3.36
CA LYS A 115 -3.54 29.03 -4.10
C LYS A 115 -2.34 28.36 -4.76
N LEU A 116 -1.82 27.28 -4.18
CA LEU A 116 -0.62 26.61 -4.69
C LEU A 116 -0.94 25.47 -5.66
N HIS A 117 -2.23 25.17 -5.87
CA HIS A 117 -2.72 24.03 -6.66
C HIS A 117 -2.06 22.69 -6.30
N LYS A 118 -1.46 22.59 -5.11
CA LYS A 118 -0.84 21.36 -4.61
C LYS A 118 -1.95 20.39 -4.23
N ARG A 119 -1.85 19.16 -4.72
CA ARG A 119 -2.78 18.07 -4.41
C ARG A 119 -2.05 16.99 -3.63
N LYS A 120 -2.73 16.41 -2.66
CA LYS A 120 -2.30 15.23 -1.90
C LYS A 120 -3.25 14.08 -2.23
N GLU A 121 -2.72 12.88 -2.33
CA GLU A 121 -3.52 11.66 -2.39
C GLU A 121 -4.16 11.40 -1.02
N THR A 122 -5.45 11.11 -1.04
CA THR A 122 -6.27 10.81 0.14
C THR A 122 -6.11 9.37 0.55
N SER A 123 -6.33 9.09 1.85
CA SER A 123 -6.31 7.72 2.36
C SER A 123 -7.45 6.90 1.75
N ALA A 124 -7.37 5.58 1.83
CA ALA A 124 -8.43 4.70 1.33
C ALA A 124 -9.76 4.92 2.06
N GLU A 125 -9.72 5.31 3.33
CA GLU A 125 -10.89 5.60 4.18
C GLU A 125 -11.59 6.90 3.78
N GLU A 126 -10.82 7.89 3.28
CA GLU A 126 -11.35 9.16 2.79
C GLU A 126 -11.93 9.04 1.36
N GLN A 127 -11.64 7.95 0.65
CA GLN A 127 -12.12 7.73 -0.72
C GLN A 127 -13.56 7.21 -0.71
N TYR A 128 -14.42 7.82 -1.53
CA TYR A 128 -15.77 7.33 -1.75
C TYR A 128 -15.74 6.25 -2.84
N VAL A 129 -15.96 5.00 -2.45
CA VAL A 129 -16.06 3.86 -3.36
C VAL A 129 -17.54 3.54 -3.59
N PHE A 130 -17.98 3.63 -4.84
CA PHE A 130 -19.29 3.19 -5.27
C PHE A 130 -19.12 1.88 -6.03
N GLU A 131 -19.66 0.80 -5.49
CA GLU A 131 -19.52 -0.54 -6.07
C GLU A 131 -20.46 -0.72 -7.28
N ASN A 132 -20.08 -1.63 -8.19
CA ASN A 132 -20.89 -2.10 -9.33
C ASN A 132 -21.56 -0.99 -10.18
N THR A 133 -20.80 0.08 -10.46
CA THR A 133 -21.26 1.22 -11.27
C THR A 133 -21.17 0.99 -12.77
N HIS A 134 -20.32 0.08 -13.22
CA HIS A 134 -20.15 -0.28 -14.63
C HIS A 134 -19.63 -1.72 -14.74
N GLU A 135 -19.62 -2.26 -15.96
CA GLU A 135 -19.14 -3.61 -16.24
C GLU A 135 -17.67 -3.78 -15.82
N ALA A 136 -17.37 -4.85 -15.10
CA ALA A 136 -16.01 -5.13 -14.62
C ALA A 136 -15.17 -5.82 -15.72
N ILE A 137 -13.93 -5.36 -15.92
CA ILE A 137 -12.98 -5.99 -16.84
C ILE A 137 -12.29 -7.19 -16.20
N ILE A 138 -12.09 -7.16 -14.88
CA ILE A 138 -11.42 -8.22 -14.11
C ILE A 138 -12.29 -8.71 -12.95
N SER A 139 -12.09 -9.95 -12.52
CA SER A 139 -12.74 -10.50 -11.33
C SER A 139 -12.09 -10.01 -10.04
N GLN A 140 -12.86 -10.00 -8.95
CA GLN A 140 -12.38 -9.72 -7.60
C GLN A 140 -11.24 -10.68 -7.21
N GLU A 141 -11.36 -11.95 -7.56
CA GLU A 141 -10.35 -12.97 -7.26
C GLU A 141 -8.99 -12.69 -7.92
N LEU A 142 -9.00 -12.30 -9.20
CA LEU A 142 -7.79 -11.95 -9.94
C LEU A 142 -7.15 -10.70 -9.36
N TRP A 143 -7.96 -9.68 -9.05
CA TRP A 143 -7.50 -8.47 -8.38
C TRP A 143 -6.82 -8.79 -7.05
N ASP A 144 -7.49 -9.55 -6.18
CA ASP A 144 -6.97 -9.89 -4.86
C ASP A 144 -5.70 -10.74 -4.95
N SER A 145 -5.63 -11.65 -5.93
CA SER A 145 -4.41 -12.42 -6.22
C SER A 145 -3.25 -11.51 -6.57
N VAL A 146 -3.46 -10.57 -7.50
CA VAL A 146 -2.45 -9.59 -7.92
C VAL A 146 -2.04 -8.69 -6.75
N GLN A 147 -2.98 -8.14 -5.98
CA GLN A 147 -2.65 -7.30 -4.82
C GLN A 147 -1.85 -8.08 -3.77
N ARG A 148 -2.20 -9.35 -3.51
CA ARG A 148 -1.41 -10.24 -2.63
C ARG A 148 0.00 -10.46 -3.16
N THR A 149 0.14 -10.80 -4.44
CA THR A 149 1.45 -11.02 -5.08
C THR A 149 2.29 -9.75 -5.08
N ARG A 150 1.70 -8.59 -5.35
CA ARG A 150 2.41 -7.30 -5.33
C ARG A 150 2.83 -6.86 -3.92
N LYS A 151 1.98 -7.08 -2.91
CA LYS A 151 2.36 -6.87 -1.50
C LYS A 151 3.53 -7.76 -1.08
N ARG A 152 3.65 -8.97 -1.65
CA ARG A 152 4.79 -9.89 -1.44
C ARG A 152 6.02 -9.48 -2.25
N ALA A 153 5.84 -9.09 -3.52
CA ALA A 153 6.90 -8.72 -4.47
C ALA A 153 7.55 -7.37 -4.16
N GLY A 154 6.89 -6.52 -3.36
CA GLY A 154 7.40 -5.23 -2.89
C GLY A 154 8.52 -5.36 -1.86
N ARG A 155 9.56 -6.16 -2.12
CA ARG A 155 10.70 -6.32 -1.22
C ARG A 155 12.06 -6.47 -1.91
N SER A 156 12.19 -6.13 -3.19
CA SER A 156 13.53 -5.92 -3.80
C SER A 156 14.07 -4.52 -3.49
N SER A 157 15.40 -4.40 -3.40
CA SER A 157 16.09 -3.11 -3.26
C SER A 157 15.66 -2.18 -4.40
N PRO A 158 15.33 -0.89 -4.13
CA PRO A 158 15.00 0.08 -5.18
C PRO A 158 16.12 0.29 -6.23
N TRP A 159 17.34 -0.19 -5.94
CA TRP A 159 18.56 0.05 -6.71
C TRP A 159 19.36 -1.22 -7.04
N GLY A 160 18.82 -2.42 -6.82
CA GLY A 160 19.57 -3.67 -7.00
C GLY A 160 19.30 -4.37 -8.32
N SER A 161 20.32 -4.54 -9.17
CA SER A 161 20.33 -5.57 -10.22
C SER A 161 20.27 -6.99 -9.64
N HIS A 162 20.55 -7.13 -8.35
CA HIS A 162 20.61 -8.39 -7.64
C HIS A 162 19.46 -8.51 -6.63
N TYR A 163 18.80 -9.67 -6.67
CA TYR A 163 17.79 -10.09 -5.72
C TYR A 163 18.30 -11.28 -4.94
N HIS A 164 18.15 -11.23 -3.62
CA HIS A 164 18.45 -12.37 -2.74
C HIS A 164 17.14 -12.94 -2.16
N ARG A 165 17.03 -14.25 -2.01
CA ARG A 165 15.81 -14.93 -1.50
C ARG A 165 15.35 -14.46 -0.11
N LEU A 166 16.28 -13.98 0.71
CA LEU A 166 16.01 -13.43 2.05
C LEU A 166 15.65 -11.94 2.04
N SER A 167 15.60 -11.30 0.87
CA SER A 167 15.33 -9.86 0.75
C SER A 167 13.96 -9.51 1.31
N GLY A 168 13.98 -8.76 2.42
CA GLY A 168 12.78 -8.30 3.08
C GLY A 168 12.13 -9.20 4.10
N TYR A 169 12.81 -10.27 4.47
CA TYR A 169 12.48 -11.04 5.67
C TYR A 169 13.31 -10.62 6.88
N LEU A 170 14.44 -9.95 6.66
CA LEU A 170 15.38 -9.59 7.71
C LEU A 170 15.13 -8.19 8.27
N TYR A 171 15.06 -8.11 9.60
CA TYR A 171 14.87 -6.89 10.38
C TYR A 171 16.00 -6.77 11.39
N CYS A 172 16.48 -5.54 11.61
CA CYS A 172 17.46 -5.23 12.64
C CYS A 172 16.82 -5.41 14.02
N ALA A 173 17.49 -6.13 14.91
CA ALA A 173 17.03 -6.32 16.28
C ALA A 173 17.09 -5.02 17.10
N ASP A 174 18.06 -4.15 16.82
CA ASP A 174 18.29 -2.93 17.61
C ASP A 174 17.30 -1.80 17.27
N CYS A 175 17.08 -1.53 15.98
CA CYS A 175 16.22 -0.42 15.54
C CYS A 175 14.88 -0.86 14.95
N GLY A 176 14.62 -2.17 14.86
CA GLY A 176 13.40 -2.72 14.25
C GLY A 176 13.26 -2.45 12.75
N ARG A 177 14.15 -1.66 12.13
CA ARG A 177 14.10 -1.37 10.70
C ARG A 177 14.58 -2.54 9.89
N ARG A 178 13.98 -2.66 8.71
CA ARG A 178 14.31 -3.68 7.74
C ARG A 178 15.77 -3.59 7.28
N MET A 179 16.42 -4.74 7.09
CA MET A 179 17.79 -4.81 6.55
C MET A 179 17.81 -4.67 5.02
N THR A 180 18.87 -4.07 4.49
CA THR A 180 19.08 -3.80 3.06
C THR A 180 20.17 -4.71 2.50
N LEU A 181 19.92 -5.30 1.33
CA LEU A 181 20.88 -6.15 0.62
C LEU A 181 22.08 -5.32 0.13
N GLN A 182 23.28 -5.85 0.34
CA GLN A 182 24.53 -5.39 -0.22
C GLN A 182 25.09 -6.48 -1.12
N THR A 183 25.64 -6.06 -2.24
CA THR A 183 26.31 -6.94 -3.20
C THR A 183 27.78 -6.61 -3.19
N HIS A 184 28.61 -7.61 -2.94
CA HIS A 184 30.06 -7.50 -2.95
C HIS A 184 30.58 -8.27 -4.17
N TYR A 185 31.38 -7.59 -4.99
CA TYR A 185 32.02 -8.19 -6.14
C TYR A 185 33.48 -8.45 -5.81
N SER A 186 33.89 -9.71 -5.84
CA SER A 186 35.28 -10.06 -5.66
C SER A 186 36.07 -9.72 -6.93
N ARG A 187 37.16 -8.97 -6.76
CA ARG A 187 38.04 -8.56 -7.87
C ARG A 187 38.94 -9.67 -8.39
N LYS A 188 39.09 -10.78 -7.66
CA LYS A 188 40.04 -11.86 -8.00
C LYS A 188 39.44 -12.93 -8.90
N ASP A 189 38.20 -13.32 -8.64
CA ASP A 189 37.49 -14.44 -9.26
C ASP A 189 36.14 -14.02 -9.88
N GLY A 190 35.72 -12.76 -9.70
CA GLY A 190 34.44 -12.26 -10.18
C GLY A 190 33.24 -12.82 -9.42
N SER A 191 33.46 -13.51 -8.29
CA SER A 191 32.37 -14.06 -7.49
C SER A 191 31.55 -12.95 -6.83
N ILE A 192 30.27 -13.24 -6.62
CA ILE A 192 29.30 -12.31 -6.04
C ILE A 192 28.90 -12.84 -4.68
N GLU A 193 29.15 -12.04 -3.64
CA GLU A 193 28.73 -12.33 -2.28
C GLU A 193 27.66 -11.34 -1.82
N TYR A 194 26.73 -11.81 -0.98
CA TYR A 194 25.63 -11.02 -0.47
C TYR A 194 25.75 -10.82 1.03
N SER A 195 25.51 -9.60 1.49
CA SER A 195 25.32 -9.32 2.92
C SER A 195 24.10 -8.43 3.15
N PHE A 196 23.57 -8.45 4.36
CA PHE A 196 22.46 -7.61 4.78
C PHE A 196 22.95 -6.59 5.79
N ARG A 197 22.82 -5.31 5.46
CA ARG A 197 23.16 -4.18 6.33
C ARG A 197 21.90 -3.63 6.99
N CYS A 198 22.02 -3.13 8.23
CA CYS A 198 20.92 -2.41 8.87
C CYS A 198 20.39 -1.26 7.99
N GLY A 199 19.09 -1.24 7.72
CA GLY A 199 18.46 -0.19 6.90
C GLY A 199 18.35 1.16 7.61
N GLY A 200 18.27 1.18 8.95
CA GLY A 200 18.32 2.42 9.72
C GLY A 200 19.65 3.15 9.53
N TYR A 201 20.75 2.42 9.69
CA TYR A 201 22.09 2.93 9.40
C TYR A 201 22.28 3.29 7.92
N ALA A 202 21.84 2.43 6.99
CA ALA A 202 22.01 2.67 5.55
C ALA A 202 21.25 3.90 5.04
N SER A 203 20.06 4.15 5.58
CA SER A 203 19.22 5.30 5.20
C SER A 203 19.63 6.60 5.89
N ARG A 204 20.48 6.55 6.93
CA ARG A 204 20.87 7.70 7.78
C ARG A 204 19.69 8.43 8.42
N VAL A 205 18.50 7.80 8.48
CA VAL A 205 17.28 8.39 9.05
C VAL A 205 17.15 8.08 10.55
N ASP A 206 17.70 6.95 11.01
CA ASP A 206 17.78 6.58 12.44
C ASP A 206 19.23 6.43 12.88
N SER A 207 19.51 6.78 14.14
CA SER A 207 20.81 6.62 14.81
C SER A 207 21.08 5.17 15.20
N CYS A 208 21.07 4.26 14.23
CA CYS A 208 21.53 2.88 14.44
C CYS A 208 23.02 2.76 14.10
N THR A 209 23.70 1.73 14.63
CA THR A 209 25.14 1.51 14.42
C THR A 209 25.43 0.80 13.09
N ALA A 210 26.68 0.88 12.65
CA ALA A 210 27.15 0.20 11.46
C ALA A 210 27.27 -1.31 11.70
N HIS A 211 26.24 -2.08 11.34
CA HIS A 211 26.28 -3.54 11.43
C HIS A 211 25.54 -4.22 10.28
N GLY A 212 25.87 -5.49 10.08
CA GLY A 212 25.29 -6.35 9.06
C GLY A 212 25.69 -7.80 9.27
N ILE A 213 25.09 -8.68 8.48
CA ILE A 213 25.31 -10.12 8.52
C ILE A 213 25.45 -10.65 7.09
N SER A 214 26.33 -11.62 6.85
CA SER A 214 26.42 -12.24 5.53
C SER A 214 25.15 -13.05 5.23
N ALA A 215 24.77 -13.13 3.97
CA ALA A 215 23.62 -13.94 3.57
C ALA A 215 23.83 -15.42 3.92
N ASP A 216 25.04 -15.94 3.70
CA ASP A 216 25.41 -17.32 3.98
C ASP A 216 25.26 -17.69 5.47
N SER A 217 25.66 -16.79 6.38
CA SER A 217 25.47 -17.00 7.82
C SER A 217 23.99 -17.11 8.19
N VAL A 218 23.14 -16.25 7.61
CA VAL A 218 21.69 -16.32 7.84
C VAL A 218 21.10 -17.62 7.29
N GLU A 219 21.54 -18.04 6.12
CA GLU A 219 21.08 -19.28 5.49
C GLU A 219 21.47 -20.52 6.29
N THR A 220 22.68 -20.54 6.83
CA THR A 220 23.15 -21.60 7.72
C THR A 220 22.30 -21.68 9.00
N ILE A 221 21.98 -20.54 9.60
CA ILE A 221 21.10 -20.47 10.78
C ILE A 221 19.68 -20.95 10.43
N LEU A 222 19.16 -20.54 9.28
CA LEU A 222 17.83 -20.97 8.81
C LEU A 222 17.79 -22.47 8.56
N LEU A 223 18.78 -23.02 7.85
CA LEU A 223 18.85 -24.45 7.53
C LEU A 223 18.94 -25.29 8.80
N SER A 224 19.83 -24.93 9.73
CA SER A 224 19.96 -25.64 11.01
C SER A 224 18.68 -25.56 11.85
N THR A 225 17.98 -24.43 11.81
CA THR A 225 16.68 -24.27 12.50
C THR A 225 15.61 -25.15 11.87
N VAL A 226 15.50 -25.17 10.54
CA VAL A 226 14.53 -26.03 9.82
C VAL A 226 14.81 -27.51 10.08
N GLN A 227 16.07 -27.93 10.03
CA GLN A 227 16.46 -29.31 10.35
C GLN A 227 16.17 -29.68 11.81
N ARG A 228 16.35 -28.75 12.75
CA ARG A 228 15.99 -28.95 14.16
C ARG A 228 14.48 -29.12 14.33
N ILE A 229 13.68 -28.25 13.71
CA ILE A 229 12.21 -28.34 13.77
C ILE A 229 11.73 -29.63 13.11
N SER A 230 12.26 -29.98 11.93
CA SER A 230 11.95 -31.21 11.23
C SER A 230 12.21 -32.45 12.09
N ARG A 231 13.36 -32.52 12.79
CA ARG A 231 13.65 -33.60 13.73
C ARG A 231 12.67 -33.68 14.90
N LEU A 232 12.21 -32.54 15.42
CA LEU A 232 11.21 -32.51 16.50
C LEU A 232 9.86 -33.06 16.02
N VAL A 233 9.43 -32.62 14.83
CA VAL A 233 8.18 -33.09 14.18
C VAL A 233 8.24 -34.60 13.94
N MET A 234 9.36 -35.11 13.41
CA MET A 234 9.53 -36.54 13.13
C MET A 234 9.59 -37.40 14.39
N LYS A 235 10.00 -36.84 15.54
CA LYS A 235 10.07 -37.56 16.81
C LYS A 235 8.69 -37.72 17.44
N ASP A 236 7.88 -36.66 17.40
CA ASP A 236 6.53 -36.65 17.95
C ASP A 236 5.68 -35.56 17.28
N GLU A 237 4.99 -35.95 16.20
CA GLU A 237 4.15 -35.06 15.42
C GLU A 237 2.98 -34.51 16.23
N LYS A 238 2.39 -35.33 17.10
CA LYS A 238 1.23 -34.94 17.92
C LYS A 238 1.63 -33.90 18.95
N ALA A 239 2.69 -34.15 19.71
CA ALA A 239 3.16 -33.18 20.70
C ALA A 239 3.58 -31.85 20.05
N PHE A 240 4.20 -31.91 18.87
CA PHE A 240 4.53 -30.70 18.12
C PHE A 240 3.29 -29.92 17.65
N ALA A 241 2.27 -30.61 17.15
CA ALA A 241 1.02 -29.99 16.72
C ALA A 241 0.27 -29.34 17.88
N GLU A 242 0.20 -30.02 19.04
CA GLU A 242 -0.42 -29.49 20.27
C GLU A 242 0.31 -28.24 20.78
N GLU A 243 1.65 -28.26 20.81
CA GLU A 243 2.47 -27.11 21.20
C GLU A 243 2.27 -25.93 20.24
N LEU A 244 2.25 -26.18 18.92
CA LEU A 244 2.02 -25.15 17.92
C LEU A 244 0.61 -24.54 18.05
N GLN A 245 -0.39 -25.37 18.31
CA GLN A 245 -1.76 -24.92 18.54
C GLN A 245 -1.86 -24.07 19.81
N ARG A 246 -1.18 -24.45 20.89
CA ARG A 246 -1.10 -23.66 22.12
C ARG A 246 -0.48 -22.29 21.87
N LEU A 247 0.70 -22.23 21.26
CA LEU A 247 1.39 -20.98 20.93
C LEU A 247 0.54 -20.09 20.01
N TRP A 248 -0.17 -20.68 19.05
CA TRP A 248 -1.08 -19.94 18.17
C TRP A 248 -2.27 -19.35 18.93
N LEU A 249 -2.85 -20.08 19.87
CA LEU A 249 -3.94 -19.60 20.72
C LEU A 249 -3.48 -18.48 21.67
N GLU A 250 -2.30 -18.61 22.28
CA GLU A 250 -1.70 -17.56 23.12
C GLU A 250 -1.49 -16.26 22.33
N LYS A 251 -0.89 -16.36 21.15
CA LYS A 251 -0.67 -15.19 20.28
C LYS A 251 -1.97 -14.56 19.78
N ARG A 252 -3.03 -15.37 19.59
CA ARG A 252 -4.38 -14.86 19.31
C ARG A 252 -5.02 -14.17 20.49
N ARG A 253 -4.65 -14.49 21.74
CA ARG A 253 -5.13 -13.83 22.96
C ARG A 253 -4.37 -12.54 23.27
N GLU A 254 -3.07 -12.48 22.96
CA GLU A 254 -2.26 -11.25 23.18
C GLU A 254 -2.76 -10.05 22.37
N LYS A 255 -3.09 -10.24 21.08
CA LYS A 255 -3.60 -9.17 20.20
C LYS A 255 -4.84 -8.44 20.74
N PRO A 256 -5.94 -9.14 21.12
CA PRO A 256 -7.11 -8.48 21.68
C PRO A 256 -6.81 -7.86 23.04
N GLN A 257 -5.92 -8.43 23.85
CA GLN A 257 -5.58 -7.88 25.17
C GLN A 257 -4.80 -6.55 25.06
N GLN A 258 -3.91 -6.41 24.08
CA GLN A 258 -3.24 -5.14 23.77
C GLN A 258 -4.23 -4.10 23.22
N SER A 259 -5.13 -4.51 22.31
CA SER A 259 -6.18 -3.62 21.77
C SER A 259 -7.16 -3.15 22.85
N GLU A 260 -7.56 -4.03 23.78
CA GLU A 260 -8.46 -3.68 24.90
C GLU A 260 -7.80 -2.73 25.90
N THR A 261 -6.51 -2.92 26.20
CA THR A 261 -5.78 -2.04 27.11
C THR A 261 -5.57 -0.66 26.50
N GLU A 262 -5.31 -0.58 25.19
CA GLU A 262 -5.24 0.68 24.45
C GLU A 262 -6.61 1.39 24.40
N LEU A 263 -7.69 0.66 24.09
CA LEU A 263 -9.07 1.19 24.13
C LEU A 263 -9.43 1.74 25.50
N LYS A 264 -9.14 1.01 26.60
CA LYS A 264 -9.40 1.49 27.96
C LYS A 264 -8.60 2.76 28.28
N ARG A 265 -7.37 2.87 27.79
CA ARG A 265 -6.55 4.07 27.96
C ARG A 265 -7.13 5.26 27.21
N MET A 266 -7.57 5.07 25.96
CA MET A 266 -8.20 6.12 25.16
C MET A 266 -9.53 6.56 25.77
N GLN A 267 -10.36 5.61 26.21
CA GLN A 267 -11.63 5.90 26.88
C GLN A 267 -11.42 6.70 28.16
N LYS A 268 -10.45 6.31 29.00
CA LYS A 268 -10.13 7.05 30.22
C LYS A 268 -9.72 8.50 29.92
N ARG A 269 -8.92 8.70 28.88
CA ARG A 269 -8.51 10.06 28.46
C ARG A 269 -9.70 10.86 27.94
N TYR A 270 -10.59 10.24 27.19
CA TYR A 270 -11.83 10.86 26.71
C TYR A 270 -12.74 11.31 27.87
N ASP A 271 -12.88 10.46 28.90
CA ASP A 271 -13.69 10.76 30.08
C ASP A 271 -13.06 11.90 30.92
N GLU A 272 -11.73 11.92 31.05
CA GLU A 272 -10.99 13.03 31.68
C GLU A 272 -11.22 14.36 30.94
N LEU A 273 -11.11 14.37 29.61
CA LEU A 273 -11.38 15.54 28.78
C LEU A 273 -12.83 16.02 28.92
N SER A 274 -13.79 15.10 28.93
CA SER A 274 -15.20 15.42 29.16
C SER A 274 -15.42 16.09 30.51
N GLY A 275 -14.73 15.62 31.56
CA GLY A 275 -14.73 16.25 32.88
C GLY A 275 -14.14 17.67 32.87
N LEU A 276 -13.03 17.88 32.15
CA LEU A 276 -12.41 19.19 31.99
C LEU A 276 -13.29 20.17 31.22
N VAL A 277 -13.95 19.72 30.14
CA VAL A 277 -14.90 20.51 29.36
C VAL A 277 -16.07 20.98 30.23
N ARG A 278 -16.62 20.09 31.07
CA ARG A 278 -17.66 20.46 32.04
C ARG A 278 -17.15 21.53 33.02
N GLY A 279 -15.96 21.34 33.58
CA GLY A 279 -15.34 22.33 34.48
C GLY A 279 -15.06 23.68 33.82
N LEU A 280 -14.67 23.70 32.54
CA LEU A 280 -14.49 24.95 31.78
C LEU A 280 -15.80 25.72 31.63
N TYR A 281 -16.91 25.02 31.39
CA TYR A 281 -18.22 25.64 31.30
C TYR A 281 -18.67 26.22 32.65
N GLU A 282 -18.51 25.47 33.74
CA GLU A 282 -18.83 25.93 35.09
C GLU A 282 -18.02 27.17 35.50
N ASN A 283 -16.72 27.19 35.19
CA ASN A 283 -15.84 28.34 35.46
C ASN A 283 -16.16 29.56 34.60
N LEU A 284 -16.62 29.37 33.36
CA LEU A 284 -17.10 30.44 32.50
C LEU A 284 -18.37 31.08 33.07
N VAL A 285 -19.36 30.26 33.45
CA VAL A 285 -20.63 30.73 34.03
C VAL A 285 -20.39 31.44 35.37
N SER A 286 -19.43 30.98 36.16
CA SER A 286 -19.04 31.59 37.44
C SER A 286 -18.21 32.88 37.30
N GLY A 287 -17.89 33.29 36.06
CA GLY A 287 -17.12 34.51 35.79
C GLY A 287 -15.63 34.41 36.14
N LEU A 288 -15.15 33.23 36.52
CA LEU A 288 -13.75 32.97 36.89
C LEU A 288 -12.85 32.83 35.65
N LEU A 289 -13.43 32.57 34.48
CA LEU A 289 -12.70 32.37 33.23
C LEU A 289 -13.18 33.33 32.12
N PRO A 290 -12.29 34.14 31.52
CA PRO A 290 -12.62 34.96 30.36
C PRO A 290 -13.05 34.14 29.14
N VAL A 291 -14.06 34.64 28.41
CA VAL A 291 -14.63 33.98 27.20
C VAL A 291 -13.56 33.61 26.17
N ARG A 292 -12.52 34.44 26.01
CA ARG A 292 -11.41 34.17 25.08
C ARG A 292 -10.63 32.91 25.44
N GLN A 293 -10.33 32.72 26.72
CA GLN A 293 -9.57 31.57 27.21
C GLN A 293 -10.42 30.29 27.17
N TYR A 294 -11.71 30.39 27.50
CA TYR A 294 -12.67 29.30 27.32
C TYR A 294 -12.69 28.79 25.88
N LYS A 295 -12.87 29.67 24.89
CA LYS A 295 -12.93 29.28 23.47
C LYS A 295 -11.65 28.60 22.99
N GLN A 296 -10.50 29.02 23.49
CA GLN A 296 -9.22 28.41 23.12
C GLN A 296 -9.05 27.01 23.72
N LEU A 297 -9.35 26.83 25.01
CA LEU A 297 -9.22 25.55 25.70
C LEU A 297 -10.28 24.54 25.23
N MET A 298 -11.53 25.00 25.04
CA MET A 298 -12.61 24.18 24.49
C MET A 298 -12.23 23.60 23.13
N LYS A 299 -11.71 24.45 22.23
CA LYS A 299 -11.25 23.99 20.92
C LYS A 299 -10.14 22.95 21.03
N GLN A 300 -9.18 23.13 21.93
CA GLN A 300 -8.10 22.15 22.11
C GLN A 300 -8.61 20.79 22.60
N TYR A 301 -9.56 20.78 23.53
CA TYR A 301 -10.14 19.54 24.04
C TYR A 301 -11.06 18.88 23.01
N ASP A 302 -11.85 19.66 22.27
CA ASP A 302 -12.68 19.15 21.16
C ASP A 302 -11.81 18.52 20.06
N ASP A 303 -10.70 19.19 19.68
CA ASP A 303 -9.76 18.66 18.69
C ASP A 303 -9.13 17.32 19.20
N GLU A 304 -8.76 17.24 20.48
CA GLU A 304 -8.20 16.01 21.09
C GLU A 304 -9.25 14.89 21.21
N GLN A 305 -10.50 15.21 21.55
CA GLN A 305 -11.60 14.24 21.60
C GLN A 305 -11.94 13.70 20.20
N ALA A 306 -11.99 14.57 19.19
CA ALA A 306 -12.20 14.17 17.79
C ALA A 306 -11.06 13.25 17.29
N GLU A 307 -9.82 13.50 17.69
CA GLU A 307 -8.70 12.60 17.38
C GLU A 307 -8.80 11.24 18.08
N LEU A 308 -9.41 11.16 19.26
CA LEU A 308 -9.62 9.92 20.00
C LEU A 308 -10.81 9.11 19.47
N GLU A 309 -11.86 9.75 18.95
CA GLU A 309 -13.03 9.09 18.36
C GLU A 309 -12.73 8.42 17.01
N VAL A 310 -11.69 8.88 16.31
CA VAL A 310 -11.29 8.37 14.99
C VAL A 310 -10.29 7.20 15.08
N LYS A 311 -9.67 6.98 16.24
CA LYS A 311 -8.67 5.92 16.47
C LYS A 311 -9.31 4.62 16.96
#